data_AF-A0A382H604-F1
#
_entry.id   AF-A0A382H604-F1
#
_cell.length_a   1.000
_cell.length_b   1.000
_cell.length_c   1.000
_cell.angle_alpha   90.00
_cell.angle_beta   90.00
_cell.angle_gamma   90.00
#
_symmetry.space_group_name_H-M   'P 1'
#
loop_
_entity.id
_entity.type
_entity.pdbx_description
1 polymer ?
#
loop_
_entity_poly.entity_id
_entity_poly.type
_entity_poly.pdbx_seq_one_letter_code
_entity_poly.pdbx_strand_id
1 'polypeptide(L)'
;MPYRKNQIYLIIIILVFFRLSSAVAEETLPQNTVKKILGSIINLKTEKQLSPNEIKENDIIADRALSLLDMQEISLKALGKYWKKRTPTEQKVFIDLLSQMFLKEAFPNSGKFFSSL
;
A
#
# COMPACT_ATOMS: atom_id res chain seq x y z
N MET A 1 23.00 38.51 -32.42
CA MET A 1 22.23 38.32 -31.17
C MET A 1 21.16 37.21 -31.27
N PRO A 2 21.51 35.92 -31.50
CA PRO A 2 20.53 34.81 -31.47
C PRO A 2 20.41 34.10 -30.10
N TYR A 3 21.41 34.25 -29.22
CA TYR A 3 21.53 33.48 -27.97
C TYR A 3 20.40 33.76 -26.95
N ARG A 4 19.95 35.01 -26.82
CA ARG A 4 18.90 35.41 -25.85
C ARG A 4 17.51 34.88 -26.23
N LYS A 5 17.24 34.67 -27.52
CA LYS A 5 15.93 34.18 -28.00
C LYS A 5 15.73 32.70 -27.66
N ASN A 6 16.79 31.90 -27.75
CA ASN A 6 16.76 30.47 -27.43
C ASN A 6 16.60 30.22 -25.92
N GLN A 7 17.16 31.09 -25.07
CA GLN A 7 16.92 31.03 -23.62
C GLN A 7 15.45 31.29 -23.25
N ILE A 8 14.80 32.23 -23.94
CA ILE A 8 13.37 32.53 -23.69
C ILE A 8 12.51 31.32 -24.09
N TYR A 9 12.78 30.69 -25.23
CA TYR A 9 12.07 29.46 -25.63
C TYR A 9 12.29 28.30 -24.65
N LEU A 10 13.51 28.14 -24.13
CA LEU A 10 13.82 27.12 -23.13
C LEU A 10 13.07 27.36 -21.82
N ILE A 11 13.00 28.60 -21.34
CA ILE A 11 12.25 28.97 -20.14
C ILE A 11 10.75 28.76 -20.33
N ILE A 12 10.21 29.11 -21.49
CA ILE A 12 8.79 28.88 -21.83
C ILE A 12 8.49 27.37 -21.84
N ILE A 13 9.35 26.54 -22.43
CA ILE A 13 9.21 25.09 -22.43
C ILE A 13 9.20 24.53 -20.99
N ILE A 14 10.14 24.95 -20.14
CA ILE A 14 10.21 24.51 -18.74
C ILE A 14 8.93 24.91 -17.97
N LEU A 15 8.44 26.14 -18.17
CA LEU A 15 7.20 26.61 -17.55
C LEU A 15 5.97 25.81 -18.00
N VAL A 16 5.90 25.38 -19.26
CA VAL A 16 4.81 24.52 -19.76
C VAL A 16 4.87 23.13 -19.11
N PHE A 17 6.06 22.55 -18.91
CA PHE A 17 6.21 21.27 -18.22
C PHE A 17 5.84 21.35 -16.73
N PHE A 18 6.15 22.46 -16.04
CA PHE A 18 5.79 22.65 -14.63
C PHE A 18 4.28 22.86 -14.39
N ARG A 19 3.52 23.32 -15.40
CA ARG A 19 2.06 23.50 -15.29
C ARG A 19 1.28 22.18 -15.33
N LEU A 20 1.88 21.08 -15.78
CA LEU A 20 1.20 19.77 -15.85
C LEU A 20 1.25 18.98 -14.53
N SER A 21 2.02 19.41 -13.53
CA SER A 21 2.24 18.61 -12.30
C SER A 21 1.31 18.93 -11.13
N SER A 22 0.22 19.71 -11.28
CA SER A 22 -0.63 20.06 -10.14
C SER A 22 -1.73 19.03 -9.78
N ALA A 23 -1.63 17.78 -10.22
CA ALA A 23 -2.69 16.77 -10.03
C ALA A 23 -2.37 15.66 -8.99
N VAL A 24 -1.30 15.77 -8.20
CA VAL A 24 -0.86 14.67 -7.32
C VAL A 24 -0.68 15.14 -5.87
N ALA A 25 -1.78 15.42 -5.18
CA ALA A 25 -1.72 15.64 -3.72
C ALA A 25 -2.99 15.21 -2.97
N GLU A 26 -4.12 15.00 -3.65
CA GLU A 26 -5.36 14.55 -2.99
C GLU A 26 -5.34 13.05 -2.64
N GLU A 27 -4.58 12.25 -3.40
CA GLU A 27 -4.50 10.80 -3.21
C GLU A 27 -3.66 10.36 -1.99
N THR A 28 -2.96 11.27 -1.31
CA THR A 28 -1.87 10.94 -0.37
C THR A 28 -2.12 11.30 1.10
N LEU A 29 -3.33 11.72 1.48
CA LEU A 29 -3.63 11.95 2.89
C LEU A 29 -3.64 10.61 3.66
N PRO A 30 -2.97 10.51 4.84
CA PRO A 30 -2.94 9.28 5.63
C PRO A 30 -4.33 8.72 5.93
N GLN A 31 -5.31 9.60 6.15
CA GLN A 31 -6.71 9.23 6.39
C GLN A 31 -7.33 8.50 5.18
N ASN A 32 -7.00 8.89 3.96
CA ASN A 32 -7.51 8.25 2.74
C ASN A 32 -6.92 6.84 2.59
N THR A 33 -5.64 6.65 2.92
CA THR A 33 -5.03 5.32 2.95
C THR A 33 -5.71 4.41 3.96
N VAL A 34 -6.00 4.91 5.17
CA VAL A 34 -6.72 4.13 6.18
C VAL A 34 -8.13 3.77 5.70
N LYS A 35 -8.88 4.72 5.11
CA LYS A 35 -10.21 4.44 4.53
C LYS A 35 -10.15 3.39 3.42
N LYS A 36 -9.13 3.43 2.56
CA LYS A 36 -8.91 2.43 1.51
C LYS A 36 -8.66 1.04 2.09
N ILE A 37 -7.78 0.92 3.09
CA ILE A 37 -7.52 -0.36 3.78
C ILE A 37 -8.82 -0.88 4.40
N LEU A 38 -9.52 -0.03 5.16
CA LEU A 38 -10.75 -0.40 5.84
C LEU A 38 -11.84 -0.87 4.86
N GLY A 39 -12.06 -0.11 3.79
CA GLY A 39 -13.01 -0.46 2.73
C GLY A 39 -12.66 -1.78 2.03
N SER A 40 -11.38 -2.13 1.91
CA SER A 40 -10.98 -3.45 1.42
C SER A 40 -11.32 -4.54 2.43
N ILE A 41 -10.86 -4.42 3.68
CA ILE A 41 -10.95 -5.53 4.65
C ILE A 41 -12.38 -5.81 5.14
N ILE A 42 -13.26 -4.81 5.20
CA ILE A 42 -14.67 -5.01 5.57
C ILE A 42 -15.41 -5.86 4.52
N ASN A 43 -15.01 -5.77 3.25
CA ASN A 43 -15.62 -6.52 2.16
C ASN A 43 -15.09 -7.96 2.03
N LEU A 44 -14.18 -8.39 2.91
CA LEU A 44 -13.72 -9.77 2.93
C LEU A 44 -14.85 -10.68 3.39
N LYS A 45 -15.14 -11.69 2.57
CA LYS A 45 -16.05 -12.78 2.90
C LYS A 45 -15.40 -13.69 3.94
N THR A 46 -16.11 -14.06 4.98
CA THR A 46 -15.53 -14.83 6.11
C THR A 46 -16.40 -16.00 6.57
N GLU A 47 -17.33 -16.40 5.71
CA GLU A 47 -18.20 -17.55 5.88
C GLU A 47 -17.41 -18.86 5.91
N LYS A 48 -17.95 -19.88 6.60
CA LYS A 48 -17.27 -21.17 6.81
C LYS A 48 -16.99 -21.94 5.51
N GLN A 49 -17.74 -21.67 4.44
CA GLN A 49 -17.54 -22.28 3.13
C GLN A 49 -17.68 -21.20 2.06
N LEU A 50 -16.56 -20.84 1.46
CA LEU A 50 -16.48 -19.95 0.31
C LEU A 50 -16.32 -20.78 -0.95
N SER A 51 -16.97 -20.34 -2.03
CA SER A 51 -16.69 -20.88 -3.35
C SER A 51 -15.27 -20.53 -3.80
N PRO A 52 -14.67 -21.28 -4.76
CA PRO A 52 -13.35 -20.96 -5.29
C PRO A 52 -13.23 -19.54 -5.85
N ASN A 53 -14.30 -19.01 -6.43
CA ASN A 53 -14.33 -17.63 -6.94
C ASN A 53 -14.28 -16.60 -5.81
N GLU A 54 -14.98 -16.85 -4.71
CA GLU A 54 -14.98 -15.96 -3.54
C GLU A 54 -13.64 -15.98 -2.81
N ILE A 55 -12.99 -17.13 -2.73
CA ILE A 55 -11.62 -17.24 -2.21
C ILE A 55 -10.68 -16.38 -3.04
N LYS A 56 -10.75 -16.51 -4.38
CA LYS A 56 -9.90 -15.72 -5.29
C LYS A 56 -10.19 -14.22 -5.20
N GLU A 57 -11.44 -13.83 -5.04
CA GLU A 57 -11.83 -12.43 -4.84
C GLU A 57 -11.29 -11.89 -3.51
N ASN A 58 -11.42 -12.66 -2.43
CA ASN A 58 -10.85 -12.32 -1.13
C ASN A 58 -9.32 -12.16 -1.20
N ASP A 59 -8.62 -13.05 -1.90
CA ASP A 59 -7.16 -12.96 -2.07
C ASP A 59 -6.80 -11.63 -2.77
N ILE A 60 -7.51 -11.25 -3.84
CA ILE A 60 -7.28 -9.97 -4.54
C ILE A 60 -7.54 -8.77 -3.62
N ILE A 61 -8.62 -8.79 -2.83
CA ILE A 61 -8.96 -7.72 -1.90
C ILE A 61 -7.90 -7.60 -0.80
N ALA A 62 -7.50 -8.73 -0.22
CA ALA A 62 -6.52 -8.79 0.85
C ALA A 62 -5.13 -8.35 0.37
N ASP A 63 -4.70 -8.77 -0.83
CA ASP A 63 -3.44 -8.35 -1.43
C ASP A 63 -3.40 -6.85 -1.72
N ARG A 64 -4.52 -6.26 -2.16
CA ARG A 64 -4.65 -4.80 -2.32
C ARG A 64 -4.58 -4.06 -0.98
N ALA A 65 -5.15 -4.62 0.09
CA ALA A 65 -5.02 -4.02 1.41
C ALA A 65 -3.57 -4.11 1.93
N LEU A 66 -2.92 -5.26 1.71
CA LEU A 66 -1.53 -5.49 2.11
C LEU A 66 -0.56 -4.57 1.36
N SER A 67 -0.78 -4.30 0.08
CA SER A 67 0.10 -3.44 -0.72
C SER A 67 0.07 -1.96 -0.31
N LEU A 68 -0.93 -1.55 0.48
CA LEU A 68 -0.97 -0.22 1.11
C LEU A 68 -0.13 -0.16 2.40
N LEU A 69 0.37 -1.29 2.89
CA LEU A 69 1.22 -1.39 4.06
C LEU A 69 2.68 -1.56 3.66
N ASP A 70 3.58 -0.80 4.29
CA ASP A 70 5.01 -1.04 4.18
C ASP A 70 5.40 -2.22 5.09
N MET A 71 5.27 -3.44 4.56
CA MET A 71 5.57 -4.66 5.30
C MET A 71 7.04 -4.77 5.68
N GLN A 72 7.94 -4.10 4.97
CA GLN A 72 9.36 -4.04 5.32
C GLN A 72 9.54 -3.21 6.60
N GLU A 73 8.99 -2.00 6.63
CA GLU A 73 9.09 -1.10 7.78
C GLU A 73 8.33 -1.65 8.99
N ILE A 74 7.15 -2.24 8.78
CA ILE A 74 6.40 -2.93 9.85
C ILE A 74 7.24 -4.08 10.42
N SER A 75 7.85 -4.89 9.56
CA SER A 75 8.68 -6.02 10.01
C SER A 75 9.92 -5.56 10.78
N LEU A 76 10.56 -4.48 10.31
CA LEU A 76 11.67 -3.84 11.01
C LEU A 76 11.25 -3.39 12.40
N LYS A 77 10.11 -2.71 12.52
CA LYS A 77 9.59 -2.24 13.81
C LYS A 77 9.18 -3.40 14.73
N ALA A 78 8.57 -4.46 14.19
CA ALA A 78 8.16 -5.63 14.95
C ALA A 78 9.35 -6.41 15.54
N LEU A 79 10.43 -6.59 14.77
CA LEU A 79 11.65 -7.26 15.26
C LEU A 79 12.56 -6.34 16.08
N GLY A 80 12.46 -5.03 15.90
CA GLY A 80 13.21 -4.03 16.65
C GLY A 80 14.72 -4.31 16.65
N LYS A 81 15.31 -4.44 17.85
CA LYS A 81 16.76 -4.67 18.01
C LYS A 81 17.29 -5.96 17.36
N TYR A 82 16.40 -6.91 17.05
CA TYR A 82 16.78 -8.18 16.43
C TYR A 82 16.85 -8.09 14.90
N TRP A 83 16.24 -7.08 14.28
CA TRP A 83 16.22 -6.90 12.82
C TRP A 83 17.62 -6.93 12.20
N LYS A 84 18.54 -6.14 12.77
CA LYS A 84 19.93 -6.03 12.31
C LYS A 84 20.76 -7.31 12.51
N LYS A 85 20.26 -8.27 13.31
CA LYS A 85 20.90 -9.57 13.55
C LYS A 85 20.43 -10.64 12.59
N ARG A 86 19.47 -10.35 11.71
CA ARG A 86 18.92 -11.28 10.73
C ARG A 86 19.62 -11.10 9.39
N THR A 87 19.88 -12.21 8.72
CA THR A 87 20.32 -12.23 7.32
C THR A 87 19.20 -11.74 6.40
N PRO A 88 19.51 -11.28 5.17
CA PRO A 88 18.48 -10.89 4.20
C PRO A 88 17.44 -12.01 3.93
N THR A 89 17.88 -13.27 3.92
CA THR A 89 16.99 -14.43 3.76
C THR A 89 16.03 -14.56 4.94
N GLU A 90 16.51 -14.46 6.18
CA GLU A 90 15.65 -14.50 7.37
C GLU A 90 14.69 -13.32 7.44
N GLN A 91 15.14 -12.12 7.03
CA GLN A 91 14.27 -10.94 6.93
C GLN A 91 13.14 -11.16 5.94
N LYS A 92 13.43 -11.70 4.75
CA LYS A 92 12.42 -12.05 3.76
C LYS A 92 11.42 -13.07 4.32
N VAL A 93 11.91 -14.15 4.92
CA VAL A 93 11.05 -15.17 5.54
C VAL A 93 10.16 -14.57 6.62
N PHE A 94 10.69 -13.67 7.44
CA PHE A 94 9.91 -12.98 8.47
C PHE A 94 8.80 -12.10 7.86
N ILE A 95 9.11 -11.31 6.83
CA ILE A 95 8.14 -10.48 6.12
C ILE A 95 7.04 -11.34 5.50
N ASP A 96 7.41 -12.43 4.85
CA ASP A 96 6.47 -13.35 4.19
C ASP A 96 5.52 -13.99 5.24
N LEU A 97 6.05 -14.42 6.38
CA LEU A 97 5.25 -14.98 7.48
C LEU A 97 4.33 -13.93 8.11
N LEU A 98 4.84 -12.73 8.40
CA LEU A 98 4.03 -11.66 8.97
C LEU A 98 2.92 -11.24 7.99
N SER A 99 3.22 -11.14 6.69
CA SER A 99 2.23 -10.87 5.66
C SER A 99 1.13 -11.92 5.63
N GLN A 100 1.48 -13.21 5.75
CA GLN A 100 0.48 -14.28 5.85
C GLN A 100 -0.40 -14.15 7.09
N MET A 101 0.14 -13.72 8.24
CA MET A 101 -0.67 -13.43 9.42
C MET A 101 -1.68 -12.31 9.17
N PHE A 102 -1.29 -11.27 8.43
CA PHE A 102 -2.24 -10.23 8.02
C PHE A 102 -3.35 -10.79 7.14
N LEU A 103 -3.00 -11.54 6.09
CA LEU A 103 -3.94 -12.08 5.13
C LEU A 103 -4.91 -13.10 5.74
N LYS A 104 -4.43 -13.97 6.63
CA LYS A 104 -5.22 -15.09 7.18
C LYS A 104 -5.96 -14.74 8.46
N GLU A 105 -5.43 -13.84 9.28
CA GLU A 105 -6.00 -13.56 10.61
C GLU A 105 -6.34 -12.08 10.79
N ALA A 106 -5.39 -11.16 10.58
CA ALA A 106 -5.60 -9.78 10.95
C ALA A 106 -6.70 -9.10 10.11
N PHE A 107 -6.65 -9.23 8.79
CA PHE A 107 -7.64 -8.62 7.89
C PHE A 107 -9.03 -9.24 8.04
N PRO A 108 -9.23 -10.58 8.00
CA PRO A 108 -10.55 -11.16 8.19
C PRO A 108 -11.18 -10.82 9.55
N ASN A 109 -10.40 -10.88 10.64
CA ASN A 109 -10.93 -10.57 11.97
C ASN A 109 -11.21 -9.08 12.15
N SER A 110 -10.36 -8.20 11.62
CA SER A 110 -10.60 -6.75 11.63
C SER A 110 -11.80 -6.37 10.76
N GLY A 111 -11.94 -6.98 9.58
CA GLY A 111 -13.08 -6.77 8.68
C GLY A 111 -14.40 -7.11 9.37
N LYS A 112 -14.47 -8.26 10.06
CA LYS A 112 -15.62 -8.62 10.91
C LYS A 112 -15.89 -7.57 11.99
N PHE A 113 -14.85 -7.16 12.71
CA PHE A 113 -14.97 -6.22 13.82
C PHE A 113 -15.48 -4.84 13.37
N PHE A 114 -15.02 -4.34 12.23
CA PHE A 114 -15.40 -3.04 11.69
C PHE A 114 -16.57 -3.07 10.70
N SER A 115 -17.25 -4.21 10.52
CA SER A 115 -18.34 -4.37 9.55
C SER A 115 -19.55 -3.46 9.79
N SER A 116 -19.68 -2.90 10.98
CA SER A 116 -20.76 -2.00 11.40
C SER A 116 -20.40 -0.52 11.41
N LEU A 117 -19.18 -0.16 10.94
CA LEU A 117 -18.70 1.22 10.85
C LEU A 117 -19.19 1.91 9.58
#